data_AF-A0AAE1GJC9-F1
#
_entry.id   AF-A0AAE1GJC9-F1
#
_cell.length_a   1.000
_cell.length_b   1.000
_cell.length_c   1.000
_cell.angle_alpha   90.00
_cell.angle_beta   90.00
_cell.angle_gamma   90.00
#
_symmetry.space_group_name_H-M   'P 1'
#
loop_
_entity.id
_entity.type
_entity.pdbx_description
1 polymer ?
#
loop_
_entity_poly.entity_id
_entity_poly.type
_entity_poly.pdbx_seq_one_letter_code
_entity_poly.pdbx_strand_id
1 'polypeptide(L)'
;MDGEEMLTLLDTQWKYFNDALDRIQRQSTESMKVADKKINDVITSLEYTQSRLDESLSNLTSVVKEKNEAFNEIQHLSEENKNLRTQLTGIMERLHYLDDQGRRNNLPFSGIPEQQGENWE
;
A
#
# COMPACT_ATOMS: atom_id res chain seq x y z
N MET A 1 -9.41 -82.44 -26.31
CA MET A 1 -8.63 -81.67 -25.32
C MET A 1 -8.49 -82.57 -24.13
N ASP A 2 -7.26 -82.97 -23.83
CA ASP A 2 -6.98 -83.80 -22.66
C ASP A 2 -7.14 -82.96 -21.39
N GLY A 3 -7.54 -83.56 -20.27
CA GLY A 3 -7.80 -82.82 -19.02
C GLY A 3 -6.58 -82.01 -18.52
N GLU A 4 -5.38 -82.46 -18.85
CA GLU A 4 -4.11 -81.82 -18.54
C GLU A 4 -3.85 -80.55 -19.38
N GLU A 5 -4.26 -80.53 -20.65
CA GLU A 5 -4.18 -79.34 -21.52
C GLU A 5 -5.13 -78.22 -21.03
N MET A 6 -6.29 -78.59 -20.49
CA MET A 6 -7.25 -77.62 -19.95
C MET A 6 -6.74 -76.97 -18.65
N LEU A 7 -6.09 -77.76 -17.79
CA LEU A 7 -5.48 -77.27 -16.54
C LEU A 7 -4.31 -76.33 -16.80
N THR A 8 -3.44 -76.66 -17.76
CA THR A 8 -2.32 -75.79 -18.15
C THR A 8 -2.82 -74.47 -18.75
N LEU A 9 -3.85 -74.49 -19.58
CA LEU A 9 -4.46 -73.27 -20.12
C LEU A 9 -5.03 -72.37 -19.01
N LEU A 10 -5.74 -72.95 -18.04
CA LEU A 10 -6.28 -72.23 -16.88
C LEU A 10 -5.18 -71.59 -16.03
N ASP A 11 -4.09 -72.31 -15.75
CA ASP A 11 -2.95 -71.78 -14.99
C ASP A 11 -2.27 -70.62 -15.75
N THR A 12 -2.15 -70.76 -17.08
CA THR A 12 -1.57 -69.71 -17.91
C THR A 12 -2.46 -68.46 -17.93
N GLN A 13 -3.78 -68.63 -18.05
CA GLN A 13 -4.75 -67.53 -17.97
C GLN A 13 -4.74 -66.85 -16.60
N TRP A 14 -4.65 -67.63 -15.51
CA TRP A 14 -4.56 -67.11 -14.16
C TRP A 14 -3.29 -66.26 -13.94
N LYS A 15 -2.15 -66.72 -14.47
CA LYS A 15 -0.89 -65.96 -14.46
C LYS A 15 -1.01 -64.64 -15.23
N TYR A 16 -1.54 -64.67 -16.45
CA TYR A 16 -1.76 -63.45 -17.23
C TYR A 16 -2.69 -62.46 -16.54
N PHE A 17 -3.74 -62.96 -15.89
CA PHE A 17 -4.67 -62.12 -15.14
C PHE A 17 -3.99 -61.44 -13.94
N ASN A 18 -3.24 -62.19 -13.15
CA ASN A 18 -2.50 -61.62 -12.01
C ASN A 18 -1.43 -60.62 -12.48
N ASP A 19 -0.69 -60.92 -13.55
CA ASP A 19 0.29 -60.00 -14.13
C ASP A 19 -0.37 -58.69 -14.61
N ALA A 20 -1.57 -58.76 -15.18
CA ALA A 20 -2.32 -57.59 -15.58
C ALA A 20 -2.77 -56.75 -14.37
N LEU A 21 -3.26 -57.40 -13.30
CA LEU A 21 -3.61 -56.73 -12.05
C LEU A 21 -2.40 -56.05 -11.41
N ASP A 22 -1.25 -56.72 -11.35
CA ASP A 22 0.00 -56.17 -10.83
C ASP A 22 0.44 -54.93 -11.61
N ARG A 23 0.32 -54.96 -12.94
CA ARG A 23 0.64 -53.80 -13.80
C ARG A 23 -0.30 -52.63 -13.53
N ILE A 24 -1.61 -52.88 -13.43
CA ILE A 24 -2.61 -51.85 -13.12
C ILE A 24 -2.34 -51.24 -11.74
N GLN A 25 -2.07 -52.08 -10.73
CA GLN A 25 -1.77 -51.62 -9.37
C GLN A 25 -0.51 -50.76 -9.36
N ARG A 26 0.57 -51.17 -10.04
CA ARG A 26 1.81 -50.39 -10.15
C ARG A 26 1.56 -49.06 -10.85
N GLN A 27 0.85 -49.06 -11.97
CA GLN A 27 0.53 -47.85 -12.72
C GLN A 27 -0.34 -46.88 -11.91
N SER A 28 -1.34 -47.40 -11.19
CA SER A 28 -2.20 -46.60 -10.31
C SER A 28 -1.40 -45.99 -9.16
N THR A 29 -0.52 -46.79 -8.53
CA THR A 29 0.34 -46.33 -7.42
C THR A 29 1.28 -45.23 -7.88
N GLU A 30 1.91 -45.39 -9.05
CA GLU A 30 2.82 -44.38 -9.59
C GLU A 30 2.07 -43.09 -9.99
N SER A 31 0.89 -43.24 -10.58
CA SER A 31 0.03 -42.10 -10.91
C SER A 31 -0.39 -41.33 -9.66
N MET A 32 -0.72 -42.02 -8.57
CA MET A 32 -1.02 -41.40 -7.28
C MET A 32 0.18 -40.64 -6.73
N LYS A 33 1.39 -41.23 -6.73
CA LYS A 33 2.61 -40.53 -6.27
C LYS A 33 2.88 -39.25 -7.03
N VAL A 34 2.69 -39.27 -8.35
CA VAL A 34 2.85 -38.07 -9.19
C VAL A 34 1.79 -37.02 -8.86
N ALA A 35 0.56 -37.43 -8.62
CA ALA A 35 -0.51 -36.54 -8.20
C ALA A 35 -0.22 -35.91 -6.83
N ASP A 36 0.21 -36.71 -5.85
CA ASP A 36 0.59 -36.24 -4.51
C ASP A 36 1.74 -35.23 -4.57
N LYS A 37 2.75 -35.49 -5.41
CA LYS A 37 3.84 -34.55 -5.62
C LYS A 37 3.33 -33.21 -6.18
N LYS A 38 2.48 -33.25 -7.21
CA LYS A 38 1.90 -32.03 -7.79
C LYS A 38 1.05 -31.26 -6.79
N ILE A 39 0.27 -31.97 -5.97
CA ILE A 39 -0.53 -31.36 -4.90
C ILE A 39 0.39 -30.65 -3.91
N ASN A 40 1.47 -31.29 -3.48
CA ASN A 40 2.44 -30.68 -2.57
C ASN A 40 3.12 -29.44 -3.19
N ASP A 41 3.53 -29.51 -4.46
CA ASP A 41 4.11 -28.37 -5.16
C ASP A 41 3.13 -27.17 -5.19
N VAL A 42 1.83 -27.43 -5.41
CA VAL A 42 0.78 -26.40 -5.37
C VAL A 42 0.59 -25.84 -3.96
N ILE A 43 0.58 -26.69 -2.93
CA ILE A 43 0.47 -26.25 -1.53
C ILE A 43 1.63 -25.32 -1.17
N THR A 44 2.86 -25.71 -1.48
CA THR A 44 4.04 -24.87 -1.20
C THR A 44 3.99 -23.54 -1.97
N SER A 45 3.53 -23.55 -3.22
CA SER A 45 3.33 -22.32 -3.98
C SER A 45 2.26 -21.42 -3.35
N LEU A 46 1.16 -21.99 -2.86
CA LEU A 46 0.09 -21.25 -2.19
C LEU A 46 0.57 -20.64 -0.88
N GLU A 47 1.27 -21.41 -0.04
CA GLU A 47 1.87 -20.93 1.21
C GLU A 47 2.82 -19.75 0.97
N TYR A 48 3.66 -19.84 -0.07
CA TYR A 48 4.54 -18.74 -0.46
C TYR A 48 3.75 -17.48 -0.87
N THR A 49 2.70 -17.62 -1.69
CA THR A 49 1.88 -16.48 -2.10
C THR A 49 1.09 -15.88 -0.96
N GLN A 50 0.58 -16.70 -0.03
CA GLN A 50 -0.17 -16.24 1.12
C GLN A 50 0.70 -15.37 2.04
N SER A 51 1.91 -15.81 2.34
CA SER A 51 2.86 -15.04 3.15
C SER A 51 3.15 -13.65 2.56
N ARG A 52 3.32 -13.57 1.23
CA ARG A 52 3.52 -12.29 0.54
C ARG A 52 2.28 -11.41 0.55
N LEU A 53 1.08 -12.00 0.49
CA LEU A 53 -0.17 -11.26 0.60
C LEU A 53 -0.35 -10.67 2.00
N ASP A 54 -0.03 -11.45 3.04
CA ASP A 54 -0.11 -10.99 4.43
C ASP A 54 0.87 -9.84 4.71
N GLU A 55 2.10 -9.94 4.19
CA GLU A 55 3.09 -8.86 4.26
C GLU A 55 2.59 -7.60 3.51
N SER A 56 2.06 -7.77 2.29
CA SER A 56 1.51 -6.67 1.51
C SER A 56 0.33 -5.99 2.21
N LEU A 57 -0.52 -6.76 2.89
CA LEU A 57 -1.67 -6.24 3.65
C LEU A 57 -1.21 -5.44 4.87
N SER A 58 -0.19 -5.94 5.59
CA SER A 58 0.43 -5.22 6.70
C SER A 58 1.03 -3.89 6.24
N ASN A 59 1.79 -3.91 5.14
CA ASN A 59 2.38 -2.69 4.56
C ASN A 59 1.31 -1.69 4.12
N LEU A 60 0.24 -2.16 3.46
CA LEU A 60 -0.88 -1.32 3.05
C LEU A 60 -1.54 -0.65 4.26
N THR A 61 -1.72 -1.40 5.35
CA THR A 61 -2.31 -0.88 6.60
C THR A 61 -1.43 0.21 7.21
N SER A 62 -0.11 0.05 7.22
CA SER A 62 0.83 1.09 7.68
C SER A 62 0.73 2.35 6.83
N VAL A 63 0.77 2.21 5.50
CA VAL A 63 0.68 3.34 4.56
C VAL A 63 -0.63 4.09 4.71
N VAL A 64 -1.75 3.38 4.90
CA VAL A 64 -3.06 4.03 5.14
C VAL A 64 -3.06 4.82 6.45
N LYS A 65 -2.43 4.29 7.50
CA LYS A 65 -2.30 4.99 8.79
C LYS A 65 -1.46 6.26 8.65
N GLU A 66 -0.26 6.15 8.06
CA GLU A 66 0.65 7.29 7.82
C GLU A 66 -0.02 8.37 6.97
N LYS A 67 -0.75 7.97 5.92
CA LYS A 67 -1.52 8.90 5.09
C LYS A 67 -2.57 9.67 5.92
N ASN A 68 -3.30 8.99 6.78
CA ASN A 68 -4.33 9.63 7.61
C ASN A 68 -3.72 10.60 8.63
N GLU A 69 -2.58 10.24 9.23
CA GLU A 69 -1.82 11.12 10.13
C GLU A 69 -1.34 12.38 9.38
N ALA A 70 -0.74 12.22 8.21
CA ALA A 70 -0.32 13.35 7.37
C ALA A 70 -1.49 14.23 6.94
N PHE A 71 -2.65 13.64 6.62
CA PHE A 71 -3.84 14.41 6.27
C PHE A 71 -4.35 15.26 7.44
N ASN A 72 -4.38 14.71 8.66
CA ASN A 72 -4.76 15.44 9.87
C ASN A 72 -3.79 16.59 10.15
N GLU A 73 -2.49 16.37 9.97
CA GLU A 73 -1.47 17.40 10.15
C GLU A 73 -1.63 18.54 9.13
N ILE A 74 -1.89 18.21 7.85
CA ILE A 74 -2.19 19.21 6.82
C ILE A 74 -3.43 20.04 7.19
N GLN A 75 -4.49 19.41 7.70
CA GLN A 75 -5.69 20.13 8.14
C GLN A 75 -5.38 21.07 9.30
N HIS A 76 -4.62 20.61 10.30
CA HIS A 76 -4.20 21.44 11.43
C HIS A 76 -3.38 22.65 10.97
N LEU A 77 -2.34 22.41 10.15
CA LEU A 77 -1.49 23.48 9.61
C LEU A 77 -2.27 24.47 8.73
N SER A 78 -3.29 24.00 8.01
CA SER A 78 -4.17 24.86 7.21
C SER A 78 -4.99 25.80 8.09
N GLU A 79 -5.57 25.29 9.19
CA GLU A 79 -6.35 26.11 10.12
C GLU A 79 -5.45 27.10 10.87
N GLU A 80 -4.27 26.67 11.29
CA GLU A 80 -3.27 27.54 11.92
C GLU A 80 -2.85 28.67 10.98
N ASN A 81 -2.56 28.38 9.71
CA ASN A 81 -2.26 29.41 8.71
C ASN A 81 -3.40 30.41 8.52
N LYS A 82 -4.65 29.94 8.51
CA LYS A 82 -5.81 30.83 8.40
C LYS A 82 -5.93 31.76 9.62
N ASN A 83 -5.71 31.22 10.82
CA ASN A 83 -5.70 32.00 12.05
C ASN A 83 -4.57 33.06 12.02
N LEU A 84 -3.34 32.66 11.67
CA LEU A 84 -2.21 33.58 11.57
C LEU A 84 -2.44 34.70 10.55
N ARG A 85 -3.03 34.40 9.38
CA ARG A 85 -3.41 35.42 8.39
C ARG A 85 -4.43 36.41 8.94
N THR A 86 -5.40 35.92 9.70
CA THR A 86 -6.42 36.76 10.33
C THR A 86 -5.79 37.69 11.36
N GLN A 87 -4.91 37.16 12.21
CA GLN A 87 -4.18 37.96 13.21
C GLN A 87 -3.27 39.01 12.55
N LEU A 88 -2.55 38.63 11.49
CA LEU A 88 -1.68 39.54 10.75
C LEU A 88 -2.47 40.70 10.14
N THR A 89 -3.64 40.41 9.55
CA THR A 89 -4.53 41.44 9.01
C THR A 89 -4.99 42.40 10.10
N GLY A 90 -5.44 41.89 11.25
CA GLY A 90 -5.88 42.75 12.37
C GLY A 90 -4.76 43.60 12.95
N ILE A 91 -3.52 43.09 13.00
CA ILE A 91 -2.35 43.87 13.42
C ILE A 91 -2.03 44.97 12.41
N MET A 92 -2.09 44.68 11.10
CA MET A 92 -1.87 45.69 10.05
C MET A 92 -2.89 46.82 10.12
N GLU A 93 -4.18 46.50 10.30
CA GLU A 93 -5.24 47.51 10.48
C GLU A 93 -4.99 48.37 11.71
N ARG A 94 -4.58 47.76 12.84
CA ARG A 94 -4.26 48.49 14.06
C ARG A 94 -3.04 49.39 13.89
N LEU A 95 -2.01 48.95 13.17
CA LEU A 95 -0.83 49.77 12.87
C LEU A 95 -1.20 50.98 12.00
N HIS A 96 -2.01 50.78 10.96
CA HIS A 96 -2.48 51.87 10.10
C HIS A 96 -3.27 52.90 10.91
N TYR A 97 -4.19 52.44 11.76
CA TYR A 97 -4.96 53.33 12.62
C TYR A 97 -4.06 54.15 13.56
N LEU A 98 -3.03 53.54 14.14
CA LEU A 98 -2.11 54.24 15.04
C LEU A 98 -1.23 55.25 14.29
N ASP A 99 -0.76 54.94 13.08
CA ASP A 99 -0.01 55.88 12.23
C ASP A 99 -0.87 57.09 11.85
N ASP A 100 -2.14 56.86 11.47
CA ASP A 100 -3.10 57.93 11.19
C ASP A 100 -3.37 58.80 12.41
N GLN A 101 -3.57 58.20 13.60
CA GLN A 101 -3.77 58.96 14.84
C GLN A 101 -2.52 59.77 15.21
N GLY A 102 -1.32 59.22 15.02
CA GLY A 102 -0.06 59.90 15.30
C GLY A 102 0.17 61.11 14.39
N ARG A 103 -0.30 61.06 13.14
CA ARG A 103 -0.16 62.13 12.15
C ARG A 103 -1.32 63.10 12.10
N ARG A 104 -2.36 62.92 12.93
CA ARG A 104 -3.62 63.66 12.84
C ARG A 104 -3.48 65.19 12.93
N ASN A 105 -2.41 65.66 13.58
CA ASN A 105 -2.11 67.09 13.71
C ASN A 105 -1.01 67.58 12.74
N ASN A 106 -0.51 66.71 11.86
CA ASN A 106 0.51 67.07 10.87
C ASN A 106 -0.18 67.47 9.57
N LEU A 107 0.27 68.58 8.95
CA LEU A 107 -0.08 68.88 7.56
C LEU A 107 1.02 68.36 6.64
N PRO A 108 0.72 67.46 5.70
CA PRO A 108 1.65 67.08 4.66
C PRO A 108 1.77 68.23 3.65
N PHE A 109 2.97 68.80 3.53
CA PHE A 109 3.30 69.74 2.47
C PHE A 109 4.12 69.02 1.39
N SER A 110 3.62 69.02 0.15
CA SER A 110 4.30 68.41 -1.00
C SER A 110 4.48 69.42 -2.13
N GLY A 111 5.57 69.32 -2.88
CA GLY A 111 5.83 70.20 -4.04
C GLY A 111 6.46 71.55 -3.67
N ILE A 112 7.04 71.68 -2.48
CA ILE A 112 7.82 72.86 -2.09
C ILE A 112 9.28 72.63 -2.50
N PRO A 113 9.91 73.52 -3.28
CA PRO A 113 11.33 73.41 -3.63
C PRO A 113 12.22 73.60 -2.40
N GLU A 114 13.19 72.72 -2.18
CA GLU A 114 14.16 72.82 -1.10
C GLU A 114 15.04 74.08 -1.26
N GLN A 115 15.22 74.86 -0.19
CA GLN A 115 16.08 76.05 -0.19
C GLN A 115 17.38 75.82 0.58
N GLN A 116 18.48 76.37 0.05
CA GLN A 116 19.79 76.30 0.68
C GLN A 116 19.78 77.14 1.98
N GLY A 117 19.96 76.48 3.14
CA GLY A 117 20.01 77.12 4.46
C GLY A 117 18.79 76.88 5.37
N GLU A 118 17.92 75.91 5.06
CA GLU A 118 16.89 75.46 6.01
C GLU A 118 17.52 74.76 7.23
N ASN A 119 17.04 75.13 8.42
CA ASN A 119 17.48 74.53 9.69
C ASN A 119 16.63 73.28 9.98
N TRP A 120 17.21 72.09 9.78
CA TRP A 120 16.57 70.79 9.99
C TRP A 120 16.79 70.19 11.41
N GLU A 121 17.21 71.00 12.38
CA GLU A 121 17.46 70.55 13.77
C GLU A 121 16.20 70.57 14.65
#